data_AF-A0A0A0EWK7-F1
#
_entry.id   AF-A0A0A0EWK7-F1
#
_cell.length_a   1.000
_cell.length_b   1.000
_cell.length_c   1.000
_cell.angle_alpha   90.00
_cell.angle_beta   90.00
_cell.angle_gamma   90.00
#
_symmetry.space_group_name_H-M   'P 1'
#
loop_
_entity.id
_entity.type
_entity.pdbx_description
1 polymer ?
#
loop_
_entity_poly.entity_id
_entity_poly.type
_entity_poly.pdbx_seq_one_letter_code
_entity_poly.pdbx_strand_id
1 'polypeptide(L)'
;MSTNHHAPTTEGLADDSATTAGSRPHVSAEGGQTQPHATIAEPSAATPAPAAGEEVTEAVAPRVRDHDEALLDLDYAIRISCLHERLFGRVKRGIIALNLLAGAAAVSTFFEGNAALVAASAAVVAGTTIADAVWDYGSLSAAHAADRKRFQRIRARSARMTVDKLDAAVELAKIDCAQSLESLRLPAYNDNLRRHGRSEHLAKLTLLQKLMGIIA
;
A
#
# COMPACT_ATOMS: atom_id res chain seq x y z
N MET A 1 -57.13 32.76 -15.40
CA MET A 1 -56.14 31.86 -14.77
C MET A 1 -54.83 32.03 -15.51
N SER A 2 -53.97 32.93 -15.01
CA SER A 2 -52.70 33.30 -15.63
C SER A 2 -51.58 32.59 -14.90
N THR A 3 -50.86 31.71 -15.60
CA THR A 3 -49.66 31.05 -15.06
C THR A 3 -48.42 31.84 -15.48
N ASN A 4 -47.79 32.46 -14.50
CA ASN A 4 -46.58 33.26 -14.63
C ASN A 4 -45.37 32.34 -14.89
N HIS A 5 -44.68 32.55 -16.01
CA HIS A 5 -43.37 31.95 -16.31
C HIS A 5 -42.27 32.79 -15.67
N HIS A 6 -41.57 32.25 -14.67
CA HIS A 6 -40.29 32.78 -14.19
C HIS A 6 -39.14 32.01 -14.84
N ALA A 7 -38.31 32.74 -15.61
CA ALA A 7 -37.04 32.27 -16.12
C ALA A 7 -35.95 32.35 -15.04
N PRO A 8 -34.99 31.41 -14.99
CA PRO A 8 -33.84 31.51 -14.10
C PRO A 8 -32.73 32.40 -14.68
N THR A 9 -32.30 33.35 -13.86
CA THR A 9 -31.16 34.25 -14.05
C THR A 9 -29.85 33.48 -14.10
N THR A 10 -29.08 33.68 -15.17
CA THR A 10 -27.68 33.24 -15.29
C THR A 10 -26.76 34.24 -14.60
N GLU A 11 -26.25 33.90 -13.41
CA GLU A 11 -25.19 34.66 -12.74
C GLU A 11 -23.81 34.06 -13.05
N GLY A 12 -22.91 34.95 -13.52
CA GLY A 12 -21.60 35.09 -12.91
C GLY A 12 -20.49 34.14 -13.34
N LEU A 13 -20.04 34.27 -14.59
CA LEU A 13 -18.70 33.85 -15.02
C LEU A 13 -17.69 34.87 -14.46
N ALA A 14 -16.96 34.52 -13.40
CA ALA A 14 -15.82 35.30 -12.91
C ALA A 14 -14.53 34.57 -13.32
N ASP A 15 -13.86 35.18 -14.29
CA ASP A 15 -12.44 34.96 -14.61
C ASP A 15 -11.59 35.27 -13.38
N ASP A 16 -10.81 34.30 -12.92
CA ASP A 16 -9.70 34.56 -12.00
C ASP A 16 -8.41 33.96 -12.59
N SER A 17 -7.78 34.78 -13.43
CA SER A 17 -6.45 34.58 -13.97
C SER A 17 -5.42 35.01 -12.92
N ALA A 18 -4.88 34.07 -12.15
CA ALA A 18 -3.74 34.32 -11.27
C ALA A 18 -2.55 33.45 -11.68
N THR A 19 -1.76 34.02 -12.59
CA THR A 19 -0.37 33.68 -12.89
C THR A 19 0.48 33.76 -11.62
N THR A 20 0.90 32.62 -11.06
CA THR A 20 1.98 32.58 -10.06
C THR A 20 3.23 32.00 -10.70
N ALA A 21 4.13 32.91 -11.05
CA ALA A 21 5.46 32.63 -11.55
C ALA A 21 6.40 32.15 -10.44
N GLY A 22 7.17 31.11 -10.77
CA GLY A 22 8.60 30.98 -10.48
C GLY A 22 9.10 31.24 -9.06
N SER A 23 9.41 30.17 -8.35
CA SER A 23 10.57 30.15 -7.45
C SER A 23 11.17 28.75 -7.42
N ARG A 24 12.26 28.59 -8.20
CA ARG A 24 13.16 27.44 -8.17
C ARG A 24 14.12 27.63 -7.00
N PRO A 25 14.15 26.75 -5.99
CA PRO A 25 15.24 26.76 -5.03
C PRO A 25 16.51 26.19 -5.67
N HIS A 26 17.57 26.99 -5.59
CA HIS A 26 18.97 26.63 -5.77
C HIS A 26 19.29 25.41 -4.86
N VAL A 27 19.59 24.26 -5.45
CA VAL A 27 20.21 23.14 -4.74
C VAL A 27 21.72 23.32 -4.85
N SER A 28 22.31 23.79 -3.76
CA SER A 28 23.75 23.84 -3.57
C SER A 28 24.33 22.44 -3.50
N ALA A 29 25.38 22.22 -4.27
CA ALA A 29 26.22 21.04 -4.23
C ALA A 29 27.13 21.09 -2.99
N GLU A 30 26.79 20.32 -1.96
CA GLU A 30 27.74 19.75 -1.00
C GLU A 30 27.93 18.29 -1.41
N GLY A 31 29.13 17.75 -1.58
CA GLY A 31 30.29 17.86 -0.72
C GLY A 31 30.73 16.42 -0.50
N GLY A 32 31.81 16.01 -1.15
CA GLY A 32 32.24 14.61 -1.19
C GLY A 32 32.60 14.09 0.19
N GLN A 33 32.02 12.94 0.55
CA GLN A 33 32.54 12.07 1.59
C GLN A 33 32.93 10.73 0.97
N THR A 34 34.24 10.58 0.78
CA THR A 34 34.94 9.31 0.59
C THR A 34 34.67 8.40 1.79
N GLN A 35 33.95 7.30 1.58
CA GLN A 35 33.90 6.20 2.55
C GLN A 35 35.18 5.35 2.46
N PRO A 36 35.78 4.97 3.60
CA PRO A 36 36.93 4.07 3.64
C PRO A 36 36.54 2.63 3.33
N HIS A 37 37.40 1.98 2.54
CA HIS A 37 37.38 0.55 2.21
C HIS A 37 37.29 -0.33 3.46
N ALA A 38 36.23 -1.14 3.56
CA ALA A 38 36.15 -2.23 4.51
C ALA A 38 36.97 -3.42 4.00
N THR A 39 38.02 -3.76 4.75
CA THR A 39 38.84 -4.96 4.64
C THR A 39 37.97 -6.22 4.63
N ILE A 40 38.04 -6.96 3.52
CA ILE A 40 37.44 -8.29 3.39
C ILE A 40 38.31 -9.26 4.19
N ALA A 41 37.77 -9.79 5.28
CA ALA A 41 38.36 -10.91 6.00
C ALA A 41 38.09 -12.21 5.22
N GLU A 42 39.15 -12.92 4.86
CA GLU A 42 39.12 -14.30 4.35
C GLU A 42 38.68 -15.27 5.45
N PRO A 43 37.65 -16.11 5.23
CA PRO A 43 37.46 -17.33 6.01
C PRO A 43 38.07 -18.54 5.29
N SER A 44 39.27 -18.87 5.78
CA SER A 44 39.89 -20.18 5.95
C SER A 44 39.08 -21.44 5.55
N ALA A 45 39.61 -22.12 4.54
CA ALA A 45 39.76 -23.58 4.36
C ALA A 45 38.73 -24.57 4.98
N ALA A 46 38.07 -25.27 4.05
CA ALA A 46 37.98 -26.73 3.92
C ALA A 46 37.04 -27.55 4.83
N THR A 47 36.05 -28.16 4.18
CA THR A 47 35.59 -29.53 4.46
C THR A 47 35.21 -30.18 3.11
N PRO A 48 35.81 -31.32 2.72
CA PRO A 48 35.40 -32.05 1.53
C PRO A 48 34.37 -33.14 1.85
N ALA A 49 33.59 -33.51 0.81
CA ALA A 49 32.64 -34.63 0.66
C ALA A 49 31.14 -34.27 0.82
N PRO A 50 30.21 -34.92 0.08
CA PRO A 50 30.33 -36.19 -0.66
C PRO A 50 30.02 -36.13 -2.16
N ALA A 51 30.36 -37.25 -2.79
CA ALA A 51 30.23 -37.67 -4.19
C ALA A 51 29.10 -37.03 -5.02
N ALA A 52 29.50 -36.64 -6.23
CA ALA A 52 28.66 -36.28 -7.35
C ALA A 52 27.57 -37.34 -7.61
N GLY A 53 26.35 -37.02 -7.22
CA GLY A 53 25.18 -37.45 -7.98
C GLY A 53 25.02 -36.48 -9.14
N GLU A 54 24.90 -37.02 -10.35
CA GLU A 54 24.58 -36.25 -11.56
C GLU A 54 23.22 -35.57 -11.34
N GLU A 55 23.23 -34.33 -10.85
CA GLU A 55 22.12 -33.40 -11.03
C GLU A 55 21.99 -33.18 -12.52
N VAL A 56 21.09 -33.95 -13.15
CA VAL A 56 20.53 -33.64 -14.45
C VAL A 56 19.89 -32.27 -14.31
N THR A 57 20.69 -31.24 -14.55
CA THR A 57 20.28 -29.87 -14.82
C THR A 57 19.60 -29.94 -16.17
N GLU A 58 18.40 -30.52 -16.18
CA GLU A 58 17.47 -30.42 -17.29
C GLU A 58 17.23 -28.93 -17.44
N ALA A 59 17.88 -28.33 -18.45
CA ALA A 59 17.79 -26.93 -18.76
C ALA A 59 16.32 -26.66 -19.08
N VAL A 60 15.56 -26.24 -18.06
CA VAL A 60 14.16 -25.83 -18.19
C VAL A 60 14.16 -24.71 -19.22
N ALA A 61 13.71 -25.04 -20.43
CA ALA A 61 13.61 -24.07 -21.51
C ALA A 61 12.83 -22.85 -20.99
N PRO A 62 13.28 -21.62 -21.31
CA PRO A 62 12.62 -20.41 -20.82
C PRO A 62 11.16 -20.44 -21.26
N ARG A 63 10.23 -20.63 -20.31
CA ARG A 63 8.81 -20.58 -20.61
C ARG A 63 8.49 -19.17 -21.09
N VAL A 64 8.01 -19.08 -22.33
CA VAL A 64 7.46 -17.83 -22.86
C VAL A 64 6.24 -17.50 -22.01
N ARG A 65 6.31 -16.38 -21.29
CA ARG A 65 5.24 -15.91 -20.42
C ARG A 65 4.01 -15.59 -21.26
N ASP A 66 2.86 -16.12 -20.85
CA ASP A 66 1.60 -15.88 -21.56
C ASP A 66 0.95 -14.55 -21.11
N HIS A 67 0.12 -13.98 -21.97
CA HIS A 67 -0.62 -12.75 -21.68
C HIS A 67 -1.53 -12.91 -20.45
N ASP A 68 -2.15 -14.08 -20.30
CA ASP A 68 -2.99 -14.41 -19.15
C ASP A 68 -2.21 -14.43 -17.83
N GLU A 69 -0.95 -14.87 -17.84
CA GLU A 69 -0.09 -14.83 -16.66
C GLU A 69 0.26 -13.39 -16.29
N ALA A 70 0.55 -12.54 -17.28
CA ALA A 70 0.79 -11.12 -17.05
C ALA A 70 -0.44 -10.37 -16.52
N LEU A 71 -1.64 -10.72 -17.01
CA LEU A 71 -2.90 -10.19 -16.46
C LEU A 71 -3.15 -10.66 -15.02
N LEU A 72 -2.83 -11.91 -14.70
CA LEU A 72 -3.00 -12.45 -13.36
C LEU A 72 -2.10 -11.71 -12.35
N ASP A 73 -0.86 -11.40 -12.72
CA ASP A 73 0.07 -10.63 -11.89
C ASP A 73 -0.38 -9.18 -11.69
N LEU A 74 -0.95 -8.57 -12.75
CA LEU A 74 -1.54 -7.23 -12.66
C LEU A 74 -2.77 -7.22 -11.75
N ASP A 75 -3.66 -8.20 -11.87
CA ASP A 75 -4.85 -8.33 -11.03
C ASP A 75 -4.48 -8.63 -9.56
N TYR A 76 -3.38 -9.37 -9.34
CA TYR A 76 -2.77 -9.53 -8.02
C TYR A 76 -2.29 -8.18 -7.46
N ALA A 77 -1.57 -7.37 -8.24
CA ALA A 77 -1.10 -6.04 -7.81
C ALA A 77 -2.28 -5.12 -7.43
N ILE A 78 -3.37 -5.13 -8.20
CA ILE A 78 -4.60 -4.38 -7.86
C ILE A 78 -5.19 -4.89 -6.53
N ARG A 79 -5.22 -6.22 -6.34
CA ARG A 79 -5.82 -6.83 -5.15
C ARG A 79 -5.04 -6.50 -3.90
N ILE A 80 -3.71 -6.60 -3.94
CA ILE A 80 -2.87 -6.29 -2.77
C ILE A 80 -2.99 -4.82 -2.38
N SER A 81 -2.95 -3.87 -3.32
CA SER A 81 -3.15 -2.45 -3.02
C SER A 81 -4.53 -2.18 -2.40
N CYS A 82 -5.58 -2.85 -2.89
CA CYS A 82 -6.93 -2.72 -2.35
C CYS A 82 -7.04 -3.21 -0.89
N LEU A 83 -6.39 -4.33 -0.55
CA LEU A 83 -6.38 -4.84 0.83
C LEU A 83 -5.62 -3.90 1.77
N HIS A 84 -4.49 -3.33 1.33
CA HIS A 84 -3.75 -2.34 2.13
C HIS A 84 -4.55 -1.06 2.37
N GLU A 85 -5.18 -0.53 1.33
CA GLU A 85 -6.06 0.65 1.44
C GLU A 85 -7.16 0.43 2.50
N ARG A 86 -7.82 -0.72 2.46
CA ARG A 86 -8.90 -1.08 3.41
C ARG A 86 -8.36 -1.30 4.82
N LEU A 87 -7.23 -1.98 4.96
CA LEU A 87 -6.61 -2.24 6.26
C LEU A 87 -6.23 -0.92 6.94
N PHE A 88 -5.41 -0.08 6.27
CA PHE A 88 -4.98 1.19 6.84
C PHE A 88 -6.16 2.14 7.08
N GLY A 89 -7.16 2.14 6.18
CA GLY A 89 -8.39 2.90 6.38
C GLY A 89 -9.23 2.41 7.57
N ARG A 90 -9.17 1.11 7.92
CA ARG A 90 -9.81 0.58 9.13
C ARG A 90 -9.00 0.88 10.39
N VAL A 91 -7.66 0.76 10.33
CA VAL A 91 -6.77 1.13 11.44
C VAL A 91 -6.96 2.60 11.82
N LYS A 92 -6.93 3.51 10.84
CA LYS A 92 -7.16 4.95 11.08
C LYS A 92 -8.52 5.22 11.73
N ARG A 93 -9.58 4.61 11.21
CA ARG A 93 -10.92 4.72 11.82
C ARG A 93 -10.98 4.14 13.24
N GLY A 94 -10.27 3.04 13.49
CA GLY A 94 -10.14 2.44 14.82
C GLY A 94 -9.44 3.36 15.81
N ILE A 95 -8.34 4.01 15.41
CA ILE A 95 -7.63 5.00 16.23
C ILE A 95 -8.55 6.19 16.56
N ILE A 96 -9.25 6.74 15.57
CA ILE A 96 -10.20 7.84 15.78
C ILE A 96 -11.31 7.41 16.76
N ALA A 97 -11.88 6.21 16.59
CA ALA A 97 -12.90 5.69 17.48
C ALA A 97 -12.39 5.50 18.92
N LEU A 98 -11.17 4.99 19.09
CA LEU A 98 -10.54 4.84 20.40
C LEU A 98 -10.34 6.21 21.07
N ASN A 99 -9.88 7.21 20.31
CA ASN A 99 -9.68 8.57 20.84
C ASN A 99 -10.99 9.21 21.27
N LEU A 100 -12.06 9.04 20.50
CA LEU A 100 -13.40 9.51 20.87
C LEU A 100 -13.92 8.80 22.12
N LEU A 101 -13.74 7.48 22.21
CA LEU A 101 -14.16 6.71 23.37
C LEU A 101 -13.38 7.08 24.64
N ALA A 102 -12.06 7.25 24.51
CA ALA A 102 -11.20 7.67 25.61
C ALA A 102 -11.51 9.10 26.05
N GLY A 103 -11.78 10.01 25.12
CA GLY A 103 -12.25 11.37 25.43
C GLY A 103 -13.60 11.37 26.17
N ALA A 104 -14.55 10.55 25.73
CA ALA A 104 -15.84 10.39 26.41
C ALA A 104 -15.67 9.83 27.84
N ALA A 105 -14.83 8.82 28.02
CA ALA A 105 -14.52 8.24 29.33
C ALA A 105 -13.78 9.23 30.25
N ALA A 106 -12.89 10.06 29.71
CA ALA A 106 -12.22 11.10 30.48
C ALA A 106 -13.22 12.12 31.04
N VAL A 107 -14.20 12.53 30.22
CA VAL A 107 -15.26 13.47 30.64
C VAL A 107 -16.16 12.84 31.70
N SER A 108 -16.57 11.57 31.56
CA SER A 108 -17.44 10.92 32.56
C SER A 108 -16.73 10.76 33.91
N THR A 109 -15.46 10.31 33.89
CA THR A 109 -14.68 10.05 35.10
C THR A 109 -14.22 11.32 35.81
N PHE A 110 -14.14 12.45 35.09
CA PHE A 110 -13.88 13.76 35.66
C PHE A 110 -14.95 14.15 36.70
N PHE A 111 -16.22 13.83 36.46
CA PHE A 111 -17.31 14.12 37.42
C PHE A 111 -17.27 13.22 38.66
N GLU A 112 -16.65 12.05 38.56
CA GLU A 112 -16.50 11.09 39.68
C GLU A 112 -15.26 11.37 40.54
N GLY A 113 -14.42 12.35 40.16
CA GLY A 113 -13.20 12.70 40.89
C GLY A 113 -12.10 11.64 40.84
N ASN A 114 -12.20 10.65 39.94
CA ASN A 114 -11.21 9.58 39.83
C ASN A 114 -10.05 9.99 38.91
N ALA A 115 -9.05 10.65 39.49
CA ALA A 115 -7.87 11.15 38.77
C ALA A 115 -7.09 10.04 38.02
N ALA A 116 -7.10 8.80 38.52
CA ALA A 116 -6.37 7.70 37.89
C ALA A 116 -6.95 7.31 36.53
N LEU A 117 -8.28 7.29 36.40
CA LEU A 117 -8.95 6.97 35.13
C LEU A 117 -8.82 8.11 34.11
N VAL A 118 -8.85 9.37 34.57
CA VAL A 118 -8.57 10.53 33.71
C VAL A 118 -7.13 10.47 33.17
N ALA A 119 -6.15 10.16 34.03
CA ALA A 119 -4.76 10.01 33.60
C ALA A 119 -4.57 8.84 32.61
N ALA A 120 -5.23 7.70 32.85
CA ALA A 120 -5.15 6.53 31.97
C ALA A 120 -5.75 6.82 30.58
N SER A 121 -6.93 7.44 30.51
CA SER A 121 -7.57 7.82 29.25
C SER A 121 -6.75 8.85 28.47
N ALA A 122 -6.18 9.85 29.16
CA ALA A 122 -5.26 10.81 28.55
C ALA A 122 -4.00 10.14 27.99
N ALA A 123 -3.42 9.17 28.70
CA ALA A 123 -2.26 8.41 28.24
C ALA A 123 -2.57 7.59 26.99
N VAL A 124 -3.75 6.95 26.91
CA VAL A 124 -4.20 6.22 25.72
C VAL A 124 -4.32 7.16 24.52
N VAL A 125 -5.00 8.31 24.66
CA VAL A 125 -5.16 9.30 23.59
C VAL A 125 -3.81 9.86 23.13
N ALA A 126 -2.92 10.18 24.07
CA ALA A 126 -1.58 10.66 23.74
C ALA A 126 -0.78 9.60 22.96
N GLY A 127 -0.80 8.36 23.43
CA GLY A 127 -0.09 7.25 22.78
C GLY A 127 -0.56 6.97 21.37
N THR A 128 -1.88 6.92 21.14
CA THR A 128 -2.44 6.72 19.80
C THR A 128 -2.20 7.91 18.87
N THR A 129 -2.21 9.14 19.39
CA THR A 129 -1.92 10.34 18.60
C THR A 129 -0.46 10.35 18.15
N ILE A 130 0.47 9.96 19.02
CA ILE A 130 1.88 9.81 18.65
C ILE A 130 2.04 8.72 17.60
N ALA A 131 1.37 7.57 17.77
CA ALA A 131 1.42 6.50 16.78
C ALA A 131 0.86 6.94 15.41
N ASP A 132 -0.29 7.63 15.36
CA ASP A 132 -0.84 8.13 14.10
C ASP A 132 0.09 9.19 13.46
N ALA A 133 0.73 10.03 14.26
CA ALA A 133 1.69 11.02 13.77
C ALA A 133 2.98 10.40 13.20
N VAL A 134 3.46 9.29 13.77
CA VAL A 134 4.68 8.60 13.32
C VAL A 134 4.45 7.78 12.05
N TRP A 135 3.33 7.06 11.98
CA TRP A 135 3.06 6.15 10.85
C TRP A 135 2.22 6.77 9.73
N ASP A 136 1.43 7.81 10.03
CA ASP A 136 0.48 8.43 9.11
C ASP A 136 -0.31 7.40 8.27
N TYR A 137 -1.13 6.60 8.95
CA TYR A 137 -1.96 5.58 8.31
C TYR A 137 -2.91 6.16 7.25
N GLY A 138 -3.19 7.47 7.32
CA GLY A 138 -4.00 8.18 6.34
C GLY A 138 -3.28 8.31 5.00
N SER A 139 -2.05 8.82 5.00
CA SER A 139 -1.28 8.95 3.77
C SER A 139 -0.92 7.59 3.18
N LEU A 140 -0.60 6.59 4.00
CA LEU A 140 -0.39 5.20 3.55
C LEU A 140 -1.62 4.63 2.83
N SER A 141 -2.82 4.80 3.40
CA SER A 141 -4.07 4.36 2.75
C SER A 141 -4.29 5.09 1.42
N ALA A 142 -4.03 6.40 1.37
CA ALA A 142 -4.15 7.20 0.16
C ALA A 142 -3.12 6.80 -0.92
N ALA A 143 -1.89 6.48 -0.53
CA ALA A 143 -0.84 6.01 -1.42
C ALA A 143 -1.24 4.68 -2.08
N HIS A 144 -1.72 3.70 -1.31
CA HIS A 144 -2.22 2.45 -1.89
C HIS A 144 -3.48 2.63 -2.75
N ALA A 145 -4.34 3.60 -2.44
CA ALA A 145 -5.46 3.95 -3.31
C ALA A 145 -4.99 4.54 -4.65
N ALA A 146 -3.90 5.33 -4.65
CA ALA A 146 -3.27 5.85 -5.86
C ALA A 146 -2.62 4.72 -6.68
N ASP A 147 -1.90 3.80 -6.03
CA ASP A 147 -1.32 2.61 -6.67
C ASP A 147 -2.41 1.76 -7.33
N ARG A 148 -3.50 1.47 -6.61
CA ARG A 148 -4.65 0.73 -7.14
C ARG A 148 -5.19 1.40 -8.41
N LYS A 149 -5.39 2.73 -8.39
CA LYS A 149 -5.84 3.48 -9.57
C LYS A 149 -4.83 3.41 -10.72
N ARG A 150 -3.52 3.42 -10.43
CA ARG A 150 -2.46 3.29 -11.43
C ARG A 150 -2.53 1.93 -12.13
N PHE A 151 -2.58 0.84 -11.37
CA PHE A 151 -2.70 -0.50 -11.92
C PHE A 151 -4.02 -0.73 -12.65
N GLN A 152 -5.15 -0.21 -12.15
CA GLN A 152 -6.44 -0.26 -12.85
C GLN A 152 -6.40 0.46 -14.21
N ARG A 153 -5.68 1.58 -14.33
CA ARG A 153 -5.48 2.25 -15.62
C ARG A 153 -4.62 1.44 -16.59
N ILE A 154 -3.67 0.66 -16.10
CA ILE A 154 -2.91 -0.30 -16.93
C ILE A 154 -3.84 -1.43 -17.37
N ARG A 155 -4.62 -1.99 -16.44
CA ARG A 155 -5.57 -3.07 -16.68
C ARG A 155 -6.65 -2.72 -17.71
N ALA A 156 -7.15 -1.48 -17.69
CA ALA A 156 -8.11 -1.00 -18.69
C ALA A 156 -7.54 -0.94 -20.11
N ARG A 157 -6.21 -0.83 -20.26
CA ARG A 157 -5.51 -0.73 -21.54
C ARG A 157 -4.85 -2.05 -21.96
N SER A 158 -4.84 -3.06 -21.10
CA SER A 158 -4.07 -4.29 -21.29
C SER A 158 -4.50 -5.11 -22.51
N ALA A 159 -5.80 -5.05 -22.88
CA ALA A 159 -6.32 -5.72 -24.07
C ALA A 159 -5.70 -5.24 -25.40
N ARG A 160 -5.07 -4.06 -25.41
CA ARG A 160 -4.38 -3.48 -26.58
C ARG A 160 -2.86 -3.52 -26.46
N MET A 161 -2.33 -4.11 -25.40
CA MET A 161 -0.89 -4.17 -25.12
C MET A 161 -0.35 -5.57 -25.44
N THR A 162 0.85 -5.61 -26.01
CA THR A 162 1.64 -6.84 -26.06
C THR A 162 2.15 -7.19 -24.67
N VAL A 163 2.54 -8.45 -24.43
CA VAL A 163 3.06 -8.93 -23.13
C VAL A 163 4.22 -8.06 -22.66
N ASP A 164 5.22 -7.82 -23.52
CA ASP A 164 6.39 -6.99 -23.18
C ASP A 164 6.02 -5.56 -22.76
N LYS A 165 5.03 -4.96 -23.43
CA LYS A 165 4.57 -3.60 -23.10
C LYS A 165 3.78 -3.58 -21.79
N LEU A 166 3.02 -4.62 -21.52
CA LEU A 166 2.28 -4.77 -20.27
C LEU A 166 3.26 -4.92 -19.11
N ASP A 167 4.28 -5.77 -19.26
CA ASP A 167 5.31 -6.00 -18.25
C ASP A 167 6.13 -4.74 -17.98
N ALA A 168 6.57 -4.05 -19.02
CA ALA A 168 7.28 -2.78 -18.86
C ALA A 168 6.41 -1.73 -18.13
N ALA A 169 5.11 -1.67 -18.43
CA ALA A 169 4.19 -0.75 -17.76
C ALA A 169 3.96 -1.12 -16.27
N VAL A 170 3.89 -2.42 -15.96
CA VAL A 170 3.75 -2.92 -14.59
C VAL A 170 5.02 -2.67 -13.78
N GLU A 171 6.19 -2.98 -14.32
CA GLU A 171 7.47 -2.72 -13.66
C GLU A 171 7.70 -1.22 -13.41
N LEU A 172 7.41 -0.37 -14.41
CA LEU A 172 7.45 1.07 -14.22
C LEU A 172 6.46 1.54 -13.13
N ALA A 173 5.29 0.91 -13.04
CA ALA A 173 4.32 1.25 -12.01
C ALA A 173 4.80 0.88 -10.61
N LYS A 174 5.54 -0.24 -10.46
CA LYS A 174 6.07 -0.74 -9.19
C LYS A 174 7.18 0.12 -8.58
N ILE A 175 7.93 0.87 -9.38
CA ILE A 175 9.02 1.74 -8.90
C ILE A 175 8.52 2.74 -7.84
N ASP A 176 7.31 3.27 -8.04
CA ASP A 176 6.73 4.29 -7.14
C ASP A 176 5.73 3.70 -6.12
N CYS A 177 5.63 2.37 -6.00
CA CYS A 177 4.62 1.76 -5.14
C CYS A 177 4.96 1.92 -3.65
N ALA A 178 3.91 2.14 -2.86
CA ALA A 178 4.04 2.15 -1.41
C ALA A 178 4.44 0.77 -0.88
N GLN A 179 5.20 0.76 0.22
CA GLN A 179 5.66 -0.48 0.86
C GLN A 179 4.47 -1.35 1.28
N SER A 180 4.50 -2.62 0.86
CA SER A 180 3.48 -3.61 1.20
C SER A 180 3.89 -4.49 2.38
N LEU A 181 2.94 -4.81 3.25
CA LEU A 181 3.09 -5.79 4.31
C LEU A 181 3.09 -7.22 3.74
N GLU A 182 4.15 -7.97 4.07
CA GLU A 182 4.32 -9.36 3.65
C GLU A 182 3.15 -10.26 4.09
N SER A 183 2.55 -9.96 5.25
CA SER A 183 1.41 -10.71 5.81
C SER A 183 0.14 -10.66 4.94
N LEU A 184 0.00 -9.67 4.05
CA LEU A 184 -1.15 -9.53 3.16
C LEU A 184 -0.92 -10.16 1.79
N ARG A 185 0.31 -10.57 1.46
CA ARG A 185 0.62 -11.15 0.14
C ARG A 185 -0.10 -12.47 -0.10
N LEU A 186 -0.06 -13.40 0.86
CA LEU A 186 -0.75 -14.69 0.71
C LEU A 186 -2.28 -14.56 0.67
N PRO A 187 -2.93 -13.75 1.52
CA PRO A 187 -4.35 -13.44 1.36
C PRO A 187 -4.69 -12.86 -0.02
N ALA A 188 -3.92 -11.87 -0.49
CA ALA A 188 -4.12 -11.26 -1.81
C ALA A 188 -3.96 -12.28 -2.95
N TYR A 189 -2.95 -13.14 -2.85
CA TYR A 189 -2.65 -14.19 -3.82
C TYR A 189 -3.78 -15.21 -3.90
N ASN A 190 -4.21 -15.74 -2.76
CA ASN A 190 -5.30 -16.71 -2.69
C ASN A 190 -6.62 -16.13 -3.21
N ASP A 191 -6.92 -14.87 -2.88
CA ASP A 191 -8.11 -14.18 -3.40
C ASP A 191 -8.03 -13.99 -4.92
N ASN A 192 -6.85 -13.67 -5.45
CA ASN A 192 -6.66 -13.52 -6.89
C ASN A 192 -6.83 -14.85 -7.63
N LEU A 193 -6.26 -15.94 -7.12
CA LEU A 193 -6.42 -17.28 -7.67
C LEU A 193 -7.88 -17.75 -7.65
N ARG A 194 -8.58 -17.53 -6.51
CA ARG A 194 -10.01 -17.86 -6.40
C ARG A 194 -10.86 -17.15 -7.45
N ARG A 195 -10.57 -15.88 -7.74
CA ARG A 195 -11.28 -15.10 -8.78
C ARG A 195 -11.08 -15.64 -10.18
N HIS A 196 -9.93 -16.26 -10.44
CA HIS A 196 -9.60 -16.90 -11.72
C HIS A 196 -9.96 -18.39 -11.76
N GLY A 197 -10.67 -18.91 -10.75
CA GLY A 197 -11.07 -20.31 -10.68
C GLY A 197 -9.95 -21.30 -10.32
N ARG A 198 -8.74 -20.82 -9.98
CA ARG A 198 -7.54 -21.63 -9.71
C ARG A 198 -7.44 -22.05 -8.23
N SER A 199 -8.46 -22.71 -7.71
CA SER A 199 -8.58 -23.08 -6.29
C SER A 199 -7.63 -24.19 -5.85
N GLU A 200 -7.07 -24.93 -6.80
CA GLU A 200 -6.11 -26.01 -6.64
C GLU A 200 -4.71 -25.53 -6.23
N HIS A 201 -4.39 -24.25 -6.49
CA HIS A 201 -3.07 -23.66 -6.23
C HIS A 201 -3.04 -22.72 -5.01
N LEU A 202 -4.03 -22.83 -4.12
CA LEU A 202 -4.08 -21.97 -2.94
C LEU A 202 -2.97 -22.29 -1.94
N ALA A 203 -2.25 -21.26 -1.53
CA ALA A 203 -1.25 -21.36 -0.47
C ALA A 203 -1.93 -21.56 0.90
N LYS A 204 -1.31 -22.35 1.78
CA LYS A 204 -1.80 -22.51 3.15
C LYS A 204 -1.59 -21.19 3.92
N LEU A 205 -2.66 -20.66 4.48
CA LEU A 205 -2.65 -19.42 5.26
C LEU A 205 -2.40 -19.69 6.74
N THR A 206 -1.52 -18.91 7.36
CA THR A 206 -1.37 -18.88 8.83
C THR A 206 -2.57 -18.21 9.50
N LEU A 207 -2.76 -18.42 10.80
CA LEU A 207 -3.87 -17.80 11.55
C LEU A 207 -3.84 -16.27 11.47
N LEU A 208 -2.65 -15.68 11.57
CA LEU A 208 -2.47 -14.23 11.45
C LEU A 208 -2.87 -13.73 10.05
N GLN A 209 -2.48 -14.45 8.99
CA GLN A 209 -2.85 -14.09 7.62
C GLN A 209 -4.36 -14.23 7.36
N LYS A 210 -5.01 -15.24 7.95
CA LYS A 210 -6.47 -15.37 7.91
C LYS A 210 -7.15 -14.19 8.59
N LEU A 211 -6.66 -13.80 9.77
CA LEU A 211 -7.17 -12.65 10.50
C LEU A 211 -7.01 -11.36 9.68
N MET A 212 -5.83 -11.13 9.11
CA MET A 212 -5.56 -9.98 8.24
C MET A 212 -6.46 -9.96 7.01
N GLY A 213 -6.74 -11.13 6.40
CA GLY A 213 -7.67 -11.24 5.28
C GLY A 213 -9.12 -10.87 5.63
N ILE A 214 -9.54 -11.09 6.89
CA ILE A 214 -10.89 -10.70 7.37
C ILE A 214 -10.94 -9.21 7.71
N ILE A 215 -9.86 -8.69 8.31
CA ILE A 215 -9.75 -7.28 8.72
C ILE A 215 -9.46 -6.35 7.52
N ALA A 216 -8.99 -6.87 6.39
CA ALA A 216 -8.75 -6.12 5.14
C ALA A 216 -9.92 -6.19 4.14
#